data_AF-A0A7Y5BDN5-F1
#
_entry.id   AF-A0A7Y5BDN5-F1
#
_cell.length_a   1.000
_cell.length_b   1.000
_cell.length_c   1.000
_cell.angle_alpha   90.00
_cell.angle_beta   90.00
_cell.angle_gamma   90.00
#
_symmetry.space_group_name_H-M   'P 1'
#
loop_
_entity.id
_entity.type
_entity.pdbx_description
1 polymer ?
#
loop_
_entity_poly.entity_id
_entity_poly.type
_entity_poly.pdbx_seq_one_letter_code
_entity_poly.pdbx_strand_id
1 'polypeptide(L)'
;MALLIIGTVLVSGALTYALWVKVRVMCLRQDIYDARDWLFDLASKEGALQDPAYVDFRERLNVLARTAQVISFPLMAYALEHVDRTPGKMPEAENRKIQGAVDKITEDLGRRIQRYLFWETAAGWVLMIAYGFAQVQEYSEAQSKRGAVAWVKSDMPSTLLPARG
;
A
#
# COMPACT_ATOMS: atom_id res chain seq x y z
N MET A 1 -41.32 10.01 7.71
CA MET A 1 -40.61 10.70 6.62
C MET A 1 -39.10 10.67 6.80
N ALA A 2 -38.52 11.32 7.83
CA ALA A 2 -37.07 11.36 8.03
C ALA A 2 -36.37 9.98 8.07
N LEU A 3 -36.93 8.99 8.79
CA LEU A 3 -36.36 7.64 8.86
C LEU A 3 -36.35 6.91 7.51
N LEU A 4 -37.37 7.12 6.67
CA LEU A 4 -37.42 6.53 5.33
C LEU A 4 -36.35 7.15 4.44
N ILE A 5 -36.19 8.48 4.49
CA ILE A 5 -35.16 9.19 3.73
C ILE A 5 -33.76 8.71 4.13
N ILE A 6 -33.49 8.61 5.44
CA ILE A 6 -32.21 8.11 5.95
C ILE A 6 -31.96 6.67 5.50
N GLY A 7 -32.98 5.80 5.62
CA GLY A 7 -32.87 4.40 5.18
C GLY A 7 -32.57 4.26 3.69
N THR A 8 -33.27 5.02 2.84
CA THR A 8 -33.03 4.99 1.38
C THR A 8 -31.63 5.50 1.03
N VAL A 9 -31.16 6.57 1.67
CA VAL A 9 -29.80 7.10 1.45
C VAL A 9 -28.74 6.08 1.85
N LEU A 10 -28.90 5.42 3.01
CA LEU A 10 -27.96 4.40 3.48
C LEU A 10 -27.91 3.19 2.54
N VAL A 11 -29.07 2.67 2.13
CA VAL A 11 -29.15 1.52 1.23
C VAL A 11 -28.59 1.86 -0.16
N SER A 12 -28.91 3.05 -0.68
CA SER A 12 -28.35 3.53 -1.95
C SER A 12 -26.83 3.67 -1.86
N GLY A 13 -26.31 4.26 -0.78
CA GLY A 13 -24.88 4.39 -0.56
C GLY A 13 -24.17 3.04 -0.48
N ALA A 14 -24.75 2.08 0.24
CA ALA A 14 -24.20 0.73 0.35
C ALA A 14 -24.17 -0.01 -1.00
N LEU A 15 -25.23 0.09 -1.80
CA LEU A 15 -25.30 -0.49 -3.14
C LEU A 15 -24.29 0.17 -4.09
N THR A 16 -24.23 1.50 -4.11
CA THR A 16 -23.24 2.24 -4.91
C THR A 16 -21.82 1.84 -4.52
N TYR A 17 -21.53 1.72 -3.21
CA TYR A 17 -20.23 1.29 -2.73
C TYR A 17 -19.89 -0.15 -3.15
N ALA A 18 -20.84 -1.09 -3.04
CA ALA A 18 -20.63 -2.48 -3.45
C ALA A 18 -20.34 -2.61 -4.96
N LEU A 19 -21.07 -1.86 -5.80
CA LEU A 19 -20.82 -1.79 -7.24
C LEU A 19 -19.46 -1.16 -7.54
N TRP A 20 -19.14 -0.05 -6.87
CA TRP A 20 -17.87 0.65 -7.01
C TRP A 20 -16.68 -0.25 -6.62
N VAL A 21 -16.77 -1.04 -5.55
CA VAL A 21 -15.76 -2.06 -5.20
C VAL A 21 -15.60 -3.08 -6.31
N LYS A 22 -16.69 -3.63 -6.87
CA LYS A 22 -16.63 -4.60 -7.97
C LYS A 22 -15.95 -4.03 -9.22
N VAL A 23 -16.33 -2.83 -9.65
CA VAL A 23 -15.74 -2.18 -10.83
C VAL A 23 -14.23 -2.01 -10.66
N ARG A 24 -13.79 -1.60 -9.47
CA ARG A 24 -12.36 -1.40 -9.20
C ARG A 24 -11.56 -2.68 -9.15
N VAL A 25 -12.11 -3.75 -8.58
CA VAL A 25 -11.50 -5.09 -8.66
C VAL A 25 -11.34 -5.52 -10.12
N MET A 26 -12.33 -5.25 -10.97
CA MET A 26 -12.22 -5.52 -12.42
C MET A 26 -11.11 -4.70 -13.08
N CYS A 27 -11.00 -3.40 -12.77
CA CYS A 27 -9.92 -2.54 -13.27
C CYS A 27 -8.54 -3.04 -12.83
N LEU A 28 -8.36 -3.38 -11.53
CA LEU A 28 -7.09 -3.91 -11.03
C LEU A 28 -6.72 -5.23 -11.73
N ARG A 29 -7.72 -6.08 -11.98
CA ARG A 29 -7.52 -7.34 -12.69
C ARG A 29 -7.11 -7.11 -14.15
N GLN A 30 -7.74 -6.15 -14.82
CA GLN A 30 -7.39 -5.75 -16.17
C GLN A 30 -5.96 -5.23 -16.23
N ASP A 31 -5.56 -4.36 -15.31
CA ASP A 31 -4.19 -3.84 -15.23
C ASP A 31 -3.14 -4.95 -15.08
N ILE A 32 -3.44 -5.97 -14.28
CA ILE A 32 -2.55 -7.14 -14.11
C ILE A 32 -2.47 -7.96 -15.41
N TYR A 33 -3.59 -8.14 -16.12
CA TYR A 33 -3.60 -8.84 -17.40
C TYR A 33 -2.84 -8.06 -18.48
N ASP A 34 -3.03 -6.75 -18.56
CA ASP A 34 -2.32 -5.89 -19.51
C ASP A 34 -0.81 -5.93 -19.27
N ALA A 35 -0.39 -5.91 -17.99
CA ALA A 35 1.02 -6.05 -17.61
C ALA A 35 1.60 -7.42 -18.01
N ARG A 36 0.83 -8.50 -17.81
CA ARG A 36 1.22 -9.86 -18.20
C ARG A 36 1.38 -9.98 -19.72
N ASP A 37 0.42 -9.46 -20.47
CA ASP A 37 0.40 -9.57 -21.93
C ASP A 37 1.52 -8.73 -22.55
N TRP A 38 1.79 -7.54 -22.00
CA TRP A 38 2.95 -6.73 -22.39
C TRP A 38 4.29 -7.45 -22.14
N LEU A 39 4.43 -8.13 -20.99
CA LEU A 39 5.64 -8.90 -20.69
C LEU A 39 5.78 -10.11 -21.62
N PHE A 40 4.68 -10.78 -21.96
CA PHE A 40 4.67 -11.88 -22.93
C PHE A 40 5.18 -11.41 -24.29
N ASP A 41 4.69 -10.27 -24.78
CA ASP A 41 5.13 -9.68 -26.05
C ASP A 41 6.62 -9.34 -26.03
N LEU A 42 7.12 -8.81 -24.92
CA LEU A 42 8.54 -8.50 -24.77
C LEU A 42 9.40 -9.77 -24.73
N ALA A 43 9.01 -10.77 -23.95
CA ALA A 43 9.71 -12.04 -23.85
C ALA A 43 9.71 -12.80 -25.19
N SER A 44 8.62 -12.72 -25.95
CA SER A 44 8.52 -13.29 -27.30
C SER A 44 9.48 -12.59 -28.28
N LYS A 45 9.54 -11.24 -28.26
CA LYS A 45 10.44 -10.46 -29.12
C LYS A 45 11.93 -10.70 -28.83
N GLU A 46 12.27 -10.89 -27.56
CA GLU A 46 13.65 -11.10 -27.12
C GLU A 46 14.06 -12.58 -27.08
N GLY A 47 13.16 -13.51 -27.49
CA GLY A 47 13.43 -14.95 -27.47
C GLY A 47 13.61 -15.55 -26.06
N ALA A 48 13.14 -14.84 -25.02
CA ALA A 48 13.39 -15.13 -23.61
C ALA A 48 12.17 -15.78 -22.91
N LEU A 49 11.32 -16.49 -23.65
CA LEU A 49 10.13 -17.15 -23.10
C LEU A 49 10.45 -18.27 -22.10
N GLN A 50 11.66 -18.82 -22.15
CA GLN A 50 12.16 -19.85 -21.23
C GLN A 50 13.02 -19.26 -20.10
N ASP A 51 13.16 -17.93 -20.03
CA ASP A 51 13.96 -17.29 -18.99
C ASP A 51 13.32 -17.56 -17.61
N PRO A 52 14.08 -18.09 -16.62
CA PRO A 52 13.55 -18.40 -15.29
C PRO A 52 12.86 -17.21 -14.61
N ALA A 53 13.37 -15.99 -14.82
CA ALA A 53 12.79 -14.77 -14.26
C ALA A 53 11.41 -14.47 -14.86
N TYR A 54 11.27 -14.66 -16.18
CA TYR A 54 9.99 -14.50 -16.86
C TYR A 54 8.97 -15.56 -16.40
N VAL A 55 9.39 -16.82 -16.29
CA VAL A 55 8.51 -17.93 -15.86
C VAL A 55 7.99 -17.70 -14.43
N ASP A 56 8.89 -17.39 -13.48
CA ASP A 56 8.51 -17.13 -12.08
C ASP A 56 7.58 -15.91 -11.98
N PHE A 57 7.91 -14.83 -12.68
CA PHE A 57 7.10 -13.62 -12.64
C PHE A 57 5.72 -13.80 -13.28
N ARG A 58 5.62 -14.54 -14.39
CA ARG A 58 4.34 -14.90 -15.01
C ARG A 58 3.46 -15.70 -14.05
N GLU A 59 4.04 -16.63 -13.30
CA GLU A 59 3.29 -17.40 -12.31
C GLU A 59 2.76 -16.51 -11.18
N ARG A 60 3.60 -15.61 -10.65
CA ARG A 60 3.20 -14.60 -9.66
C ARG A 60 2.07 -13.71 -10.16
N LEU A 61 2.15 -13.20 -11.39
CA LEU A 61 1.07 -12.39 -11.98
C LEU A 61 -0.24 -13.18 -12.12
N ASN A 62 -0.17 -14.46 -12.49
CA ASN A 62 -1.35 -15.31 -12.56
C ASN A 62 -1.96 -15.61 -11.19
N VAL A 63 -1.14 -15.76 -10.14
CA VAL A 63 -1.63 -15.87 -8.76
C VAL A 63 -2.29 -14.56 -8.35
N LEU A 64 -1.63 -13.42 -8.61
CA LEU A 64 -2.13 -12.09 -8.29
C LEU A 64 -3.47 -11.79 -8.99
N ALA A 65 -3.61 -12.11 -10.27
CA ALA A 65 -4.87 -11.94 -11.01
C ALA A 65 -6.00 -12.84 -10.50
N ARG A 66 -5.68 -14.01 -9.93
CA ARG A 66 -6.65 -14.91 -9.28
C ARG A 66 -7.05 -14.42 -7.89
N THR A 67 -6.11 -13.83 -7.16
CA THR A 67 -6.34 -13.30 -5.81
C THR A 67 -6.80 -11.85 -5.77
N ALA A 68 -6.80 -11.12 -6.89
CA ALA A 68 -7.22 -9.71 -6.96
C ALA A 68 -8.56 -9.40 -6.25
N GLN A 69 -9.52 -10.32 -6.32
CA GLN A 69 -10.83 -10.20 -5.65
C GLN A 69 -10.79 -10.29 -4.12
N VAL A 70 -9.75 -10.89 -3.55
CA VAL A 70 -9.54 -11.08 -2.11
C VAL A 70 -8.41 -10.20 -1.57
N ILE A 71 -7.73 -9.44 -2.43
CA ILE A 71 -6.77 -8.42 -2.01
C ILE A 71 -7.53 -7.41 -1.16
N SER A 72 -7.26 -7.50 0.15
CA SER A 72 -7.86 -6.69 1.19
C SER A 72 -6.75 -6.24 2.13
N PHE A 73 -7.02 -5.19 2.92
CA PHE A 73 -6.04 -4.63 3.83
C PHE A 73 -5.41 -5.68 4.79
N PRO A 74 -6.18 -6.61 5.40
CA PRO A 74 -5.60 -7.65 6.26
C PRO A 74 -4.67 -8.59 5.50
N LEU A 75 -5.03 -8.96 4.27
CA LEU A 75 -4.21 -9.84 3.43
C LEU A 75 -2.89 -9.15 3.03
N MET A 76 -2.93 -7.84 2.78
CA MET A 76 -1.73 -7.06 2.46
C MET A 76 -0.85 -6.83 3.68
N ALA A 77 -1.43 -6.53 4.86
CA ALA A 77 -0.68 -6.41 6.09
C ALA A 77 0.00 -7.73 6.45
N TYR A 78 -0.73 -8.85 6.31
CA TYR A 78 -0.17 -10.19 6.44
C TYR A 78 0.95 -10.43 5.44
N ALA A 79 0.75 -10.08 4.16
CA ALA A 79 1.78 -10.21 3.14
C ALA A 79 3.02 -9.36 3.47
N LEU A 80 2.87 -8.08 3.84
CA LEU A 80 4.00 -7.21 4.19
C LEU A 80 4.78 -7.72 5.40
N GLU A 81 4.10 -8.23 6.43
CA GLU A 81 4.74 -8.82 7.61
C GLU A 81 5.51 -10.12 7.29
N HIS A 82 5.08 -10.85 6.25
CA HIS A 82 5.66 -12.14 5.86
C HIS A 82 6.57 -12.06 4.62
N VAL A 83 6.55 -10.96 3.87
CA VAL A 83 7.39 -10.73 2.67
C VAL A 83 8.86 -10.64 3.08
N ASP A 84 9.19 -9.99 4.19
CA ASP A 84 10.56 -9.96 4.73
C ASP A 84 11.07 -11.34 5.19
N ARG A 85 10.18 -12.32 5.37
CA ARG A 85 10.52 -13.69 5.77
C ARG A 85 10.70 -14.65 4.60
N THR A 86 10.44 -14.20 3.37
CA THR A 86 10.63 -15.04 2.17
C THR A 86 11.89 -14.55 1.44
N PRO A 87 13.06 -15.18 1.64
CA PRO A 87 14.28 -14.83 0.92
C PRO A 87 14.19 -15.36 -0.52
N GLY A 88 13.19 -14.91 -1.28
CA GLY A 88 13.08 -15.14 -2.71
C GLY A 88 13.61 -13.92 -3.42
N LYS A 89 14.93 -13.79 -3.56
CA LYS A 89 15.46 -12.94 -4.64
C LYS A 89 14.81 -13.48 -5.92
N MET A 90 14.10 -12.64 -6.67
CA MET A 90 13.64 -13.04 -8.00
C MET A 90 14.86 -13.59 -8.75
N PRO A 91 14.74 -14.75 -9.42
CA PRO A 91 15.87 -15.31 -10.15
C PRO A 91 16.40 -14.24 -11.11
N GLU A 92 17.72 -14.04 -11.13
CA GLU A 92 18.33 -13.09 -12.06
C GLU A 92 18.06 -13.58 -13.48
N ALA A 93 17.53 -12.68 -14.31
CA ALA A 93 17.26 -13.02 -15.70
C ALA A 93 18.60 -13.10 -16.46
N GLU A 94 18.75 -14.05 -17.37
CA GLU A 94 19.91 -14.08 -18.27
C GLU A 94 19.88 -12.85 -19.20
N ASN A 95 18.67 -12.38 -19.55
CA ASN A 95 18.47 -11.17 -20.31
C ASN A 95 18.18 -9.96 -19.41
N ARG A 96 19.15 -9.04 -19.30
CA ARG A 96 19.02 -7.78 -18.53
C ARG A 96 17.82 -6.92 -18.93
N LYS A 97 17.36 -6.99 -20.19
CA LYS A 97 16.16 -6.26 -20.62
C LYS A 97 14.88 -6.84 -20.00
N ILE A 98 14.81 -8.17 -19.86
CA ILE A 98 13.70 -8.85 -19.20
C ILE A 98 13.71 -8.53 -17.71
N GLN A 99 14.89 -8.52 -17.07
CA GLN A 99 15.00 -8.13 -15.68
C GLN A 99 14.52 -6.69 -15.43
N GLY A 100 15.01 -5.73 -16.22
CA GLY A 100 14.56 -4.34 -16.11
C GLY A 100 13.07 -4.15 -16.40
N ALA A 101 12.49 -4.97 -17.28
CA ALA A 101 11.06 -4.97 -17.54
C ALA A 101 10.25 -5.54 -16.36
N VAL A 102 10.70 -6.66 -15.78
CA VAL A 102 10.09 -7.27 -14.59
C VAL A 102 10.13 -6.31 -13.41
N ASP A 103 11.27 -5.66 -13.15
CA ASP A 103 11.42 -4.68 -12.06
C ASP A 103 10.45 -3.51 -12.25
N LYS A 104 10.39 -2.95 -13.47
CA LYS A 104 9.49 -1.84 -13.78
C LYS A 104 8.02 -2.22 -13.61
N ILE A 105 7.59 -3.37 -14.12
CA ILE A 105 6.20 -3.84 -13.95
C ILE A 105 5.89 -4.07 -12.47
N THR A 106 6.84 -4.63 -11.72
CA THR A 106 6.68 -4.88 -10.28
C THR A 106 6.42 -3.57 -9.53
N GLU A 107 7.19 -2.54 -9.82
CA GLU A 107 7.02 -1.22 -9.21
C GLU A 107 5.68 -0.57 -9.60
N ASP A 108 5.32 -0.60 -10.89
CA ASP A 108 4.06 -0.01 -11.37
C ASP A 108 2.83 -0.73 -10.79
N LEU A 109 2.83 -2.07 -10.75
CA LEU A 109 1.76 -2.84 -10.13
C LEU A 109 1.71 -2.60 -8.61
N GLY A 110 2.86 -2.52 -7.94
CA GLY A 110 2.93 -2.21 -6.52
C GLY A 110 2.25 -0.88 -6.18
N ARG A 111 2.52 0.17 -6.95
CA ARG A 111 1.88 1.49 -6.79
C ARG A 111 0.37 1.43 -7.06
N ARG A 112 -0.06 0.69 -8.08
CA ARG A 112 -1.49 0.53 -8.41
C ARG A 112 -2.25 -0.22 -7.32
N ILE A 113 -1.66 -1.30 -6.78
CA ILE A 113 -2.25 -2.07 -5.68
C ILE A 113 -2.31 -1.23 -4.40
N GLN A 114 -1.28 -0.43 -4.09
CA GLN A 114 -1.32 0.49 -2.95
C GLN A 114 -2.42 1.54 -3.11
N ARG A 115 -2.57 2.14 -4.31
CA ARG A 115 -3.66 3.08 -4.59
C ARG A 115 -5.03 2.42 -4.42
N TYR A 116 -5.19 1.21 -4.93
CA TYR A 116 -6.39 0.39 -4.75
C TYR A 116 -6.74 0.19 -3.28
N LEU A 117 -5.75 -0.07 -2.42
CA LEU A 117 -5.98 -0.29 -0.99
C LEU A 117 -6.27 1.00 -0.21
N PHE A 118 -5.47 2.05 -0.37
CA PHE A 118 -5.52 3.23 0.50
C PHE A 118 -6.57 4.25 0.08
N TRP A 119 -6.68 4.54 -1.20
CA TRP A 119 -7.53 5.62 -1.71
C TRP A 119 -8.89 5.11 -2.17
N GLU A 120 -8.96 3.82 -2.46
CA GLU A 120 -10.11 3.18 -3.07
C GLU A 120 -10.79 2.16 -2.14
N THR A 121 -10.50 2.10 -0.85
CA THR A 121 -11.36 1.34 0.08
C THR A 121 -11.77 2.19 1.27
N ALA A 122 -13.00 1.98 1.77
CA ALA A 122 -13.43 2.61 3.02
C ALA A 122 -12.48 2.24 4.16
N ALA A 123 -11.94 1.01 4.16
CA ALA A 123 -10.89 0.60 5.09
C ALA A 123 -9.62 1.46 4.95
N GLY A 124 -9.17 1.75 3.73
CA GLY A 124 -8.06 2.64 3.45
C GLY A 124 -8.28 4.07 3.94
N TRP A 125 -9.49 4.61 3.76
CA TRP A 125 -9.88 5.92 4.31
C TRP A 125 -9.91 5.91 5.85
N VAL A 126 -10.50 4.89 6.47
CA VAL A 126 -10.50 4.75 7.94
C VAL A 126 -9.07 4.67 8.47
N LEU A 127 -8.17 3.96 7.80
CA LEU A 127 -6.76 3.86 8.17
C LEU A 127 -6.00 5.17 7.96
N MET A 128 -6.22 5.87 6.86
CA MET A 128 -5.64 7.20 6.61
C MET A 128 -6.07 8.19 7.70
N ILE A 129 -7.35 8.15 8.07
CA ILE A 129 -7.89 8.97 9.16
C ILE A 129 -7.25 8.56 10.49
N ALA A 130 -7.21 7.27 10.81
CA ALA A 130 -6.61 6.75 12.05
C ALA A 130 -5.11 7.09 12.14
N TYR A 131 -4.37 6.96 11.05
CA TYR A 131 -2.95 7.31 10.97
C TYR A 131 -2.73 8.82 11.10
N GLY A 132 -3.58 9.64 10.46
CA GLY A 132 -3.58 11.09 10.64
C GLY A 132 -3.82 11.48 12.10
N PHE A 133 -4.78 10.84 12.78
CA PHE A 133 -5.02 11.04 14.21
C PHE A 133 -3.83 10.60 15.07
N ALA A 134 -3.23 9.45 14.79
CA ALA A 134 -2.07 8.95 15.52
C ALA A 134 -0.86 9.89 15.38
N GLN A 135 -0.58 10.39 14.17
CA GLN A 135 0.48 11.38 13.96
C GLN A 135 0.17 12.69 14.69
N VAL A 136 -1.05 13.21 14.61
CA VAL A 136 -1.44 14.43 15.33
C VAL A 136 -1.25 14.25 16.84
N GLN A 137 -1.57 13.08 17.38
CA GLN A 137 -1.36 12.76 18.78
C GLN A 137 0.13 12.73 19.14
N GLU A 138 0.96 12.07 18.32
CA GLU A 138 2.42 12.04 18.50
C GLU A 138 3.07 13.43 18.40
N TYR A 139 2.62 14.27 17.47
CA TYR A 139 3.01 15.67 17.37
C TYR A 139 2.59 16.48 18.61
N SER A 140 1.37 16.26 19.12
CA SER A 140 0.89 16.94 20.33
C SER A 140 1.68 16.54 21.59
N GLU A 141 2.05 15.27 21.72
CA GLU A 141 2.86 14.76 22.82
C GLU A 141 4.31 15.24 22.73
N ALA A 142 4.88 15.28 21.53
CA ALA A 142 6.21 15.83 21.29
C ALA A 142 6.25 17.34 21.59
N GLN A 143 5.20 18.08 21.27
CA GLN A 143 5.08 19.51 21.58
C GLN A 143 4.84 19.75 23.07
N SER A 144 4.05 18.91 23.75
CA SER A 144 3.86 18.94 25.20
C SER A 144 5.16 18.68 25.96
N LYS A 145 5.93 17.66 25.56
CA LYS A 145 7.25 17.37 26.15
C LYS A 145 8.25 18.50 25.91
N ARG A 146 8.29 19.09 24.71
CA ARG A 146 9.17 20.25 24.41
C ARG A 146 8.73 21.53 25.12
N GLY A 147 7.43 21.78 25.22
CA GLY A 147 6.85 22.91 25.96
C GLY A 147 7.09 22.80 27.47
N ALA A 148 6.96 21.60 28.03
CA ALA A 148 7.29 21.31 29.43
C ALA A 148 8.79 21.48 29.71
N VAL A 149 9.67 21.05 28.80
CA VAL A 149 11.13 21.25 28.94
C VAL A 149 11.54 22.72 28.77
N ALA A 150 10.84 23.49 27.95
CA ALA A 150 11.06 24.93 27.80
C ALA A 150 10.64 25.71 29.07
N TRP A 151 9.52 25.33 29.69
CA TRP A 151 9.05 25.90 30.96
C TRP A 151 9.96 25.53 32.15
N VAL A 152 10.43 24.28 32.24
CA VAL A 152 11.34 23.86 33.32
C VAL A 152 12.70 24.58 33.26
N LYS A 153 13.14 25.04 32.08
CA LYS A 153 14.35 25.85 31.94
C LYS A 153 14.14 27.34 32.24
N SER A 154 12.93 27.87 32.05
CA SER A 154 12.63 29.28 32.36
C SER A 154 12.39 29.53 33.85
N ASP A 155 12.00 28.49 34.60
CA ASP A 155 11.61 28.60 36.01
C ASP A 155 12.66 28.08 37.00
N MET A 156 13.87 27.70 36.54
CA MET A 156 14.98 27.47 37.47
C MET A 156 15.52 28.83 37.94
N PRO A 157 15.36 29.21 39.22
CA PRO A 157 16.08 30.36 39.75
C PRO A 157 17.58 30.12 39.57
N SER A 158 18.29 31.14 39.10
CA SER A 158 19.71 31.15 38.73
C SER A 158 20.69 30.90 39.88
N THR A 159 20.23 30.31 41.00
CA THR A 159 20.98 30.10 42.24
C THR A 159 21.47 28.67 42.44
N LEU A 160 21.24 27.75 41.50
CA LEU A 160 21.68 26.34 41.58
C LEU A 160 22.60 25.87 40.44
N LEU A 161 23.34 26.79 39.82
CA LEU A 161 24.55 26.40 39.09
C LEU A 161 25.77 26.74 39.96
N PRO A 162 26.54 25.75 40.45
CA PRO A 162 27.78 26.06 41.14
C PRO A 162 28.69 26.82 40.17
N ALA A 163 29.13 28.01 40.61
CA ALA A 163 30.09 28.83 39.91
C ALA A 163 31.31 27.97 39.55
N ARG A 164 31.60 27.87 38.24
CA ARG A 164 32.89 27.38 37.77
C ARG A 164 33.95 28.38 38.22
N GLY A 165 34.67 28.02 39.28
CA GLY A 165 36.03 28.48 39.58
C GLY A 165 37.00 27.38 39.20
#